data_AF-A0A964IPH4-F1
#
_entry.id   AF-A0A964IPH4-F1
#
_cell.length_a   1.000
_cell.length_b   1.000
_cell.length_c   1.000
_cell.angle_alpha   90.00
_cell.angle_beta   90.00
_cell.angle_gamma   90.00
#
_symmetry.space_group_name_H-M   'P 1'
#
loop_
_entity.id
_entity.type
_entity.pdbx_description
1 polymer ?
#
loop_
_entity_poly.entity_id
_entity_poly.type
_entity_poly.pdbx_seq_one_letter_code
_entity_poly.pdbx_strand_id
1 'polypeptide(L)'
;MTAVVELDHATIKIGTHTVLANVSFAIQTGEFIGVLGPNGAGKTTLMRSILGLLPPSAGTLRVFGRTPECGDRTIGYLPQLRTVLPDLRVRGLDFIGSSLNGERWGLPQLSRQDAGMIEQTLDAVGARELANRPLSDMSGGERQRLLLAQSLMGNPKLLLLDEPLISLDARHQEVAINVVKQVCRERKITVLFSAHELNQLLGAIDRVLYLGNGQAVLGTVEEVVTAPVLSKLYGTEIEVVRAGGHIFVMSHGSDVERADHMHDHAGHDHGHGHHH
;
A
#
# COMPACT_ATOMS: atom_id res chain seq x y z
N MET A 1 -5.96 4.56 24.17
CA MET A 1 -5.67 4.29 22.74
C MET A 1 -7.00 4.06 22.07
N THR A 2 -7.28 4.75 20.96
CA THR A 2 -8.54 4.63 20.22
C THR A 2 -8.27 3.85 18.94
N ALA A 3 -9.04 2.80 18.69
CA ALA A 3 -8.90 2.04 17.46
C ALA A 3 -9.43 2.83 16.27
N VAL A 4 -8.71 2.77 15.15
CA VAL A 4 -9.06 3.38 13.87
C VAL A 4 -9.73 2.37 12.95
N VAL A 5 -9.26 1.12 12.96
CA VAL A 5 -9.88 0.02 12.21
C VAL A 5 -10.12 -1.13 13.18
N GLU A 6 -11.34 -1.64 13.24
CA GLU A 6 -11.73 -2.77 14.08
C GLU A 6 -12.50 -3.79 13.24
N LEU A 7 -12.04 -5.04 13.28
CA LEU A 7 -12.80 -6.19 12.77
C LEU A 7 -13.16 -7.07 13.96
N ASP A 8 -14.41 -7.50 14.01
CA ASP A 8 -14.92 -8.42 15.02
C ASP A 8 -15.66 -9.58 14.34
N HIS A 9 -15.03 -10.76 14.36
CA HIS A 9 -15.50 -12.00 13.74
C HIS A 9 -15.92 -11.80 12.27
N ALA A 10 -15.23 -10.90 11.57
CA ALA A 10 -15.62 -10.43 10.26
C ALA A 10 -15.30 -11.47 9.17
N THR A 11 -16.19 -11.62 8.20
CA THR A 11 -15.97 -12.47 7.02
C THR A 11 -16.16 -11.66 5.75
N ILE A 12 -15.14 -11.60 4.89
CA ILE A 12 -15.14 -10.83 3.65
C ILE A 12 -15.13 -11.77 2.44
N LYS A 13 -16.07 -11.57 1.52
CA LYS A 13 -16.27 -12.40 0.32
C LYS A 13 -16.26 -11.56 -0.95
N ILE A 14 -15.77 -12.12 -2.05
CA ILE A 14 -15.92 -11.58 -3.40
C ILE A 14 -16.72 -12.61 -4.20
N GLY A 15 -17.97 -12.26 -4.55
CA GLY A 15 -18.91 -13.23 -5.12
C GLY A 15 -19.09 -14.41 -4.17
N THR A 16 -18.75 -15.62 -4.62
CA THR A 16 -18.81 -16.86 -3.82
C THR A 16 -17.51 -17.17 -3.08
N HIS A 17 -16.40 -16.50 -3.42
CA HIS A 17 -15.08 -16.79 -2.87
C HIS A 17 -14.89 -16.07 -1.52
N THR A 18 -14.53 -16.83 -0.48
CA THR A 18 -14.22 -16.27 0.84
C THR A 18 -12.76 -15.86 0.88
N VAL A 19 -12.50 -14.57 1.10
CA VAL A 19 -11.15 -14.01 1.13
C VAL A 19 -10.61 -13.95 2.55
N LEU A 20 -11.44 -13.53 3.51
CA LEU A 20 -11.13 -13.57 4.94
C LEU A 20 -12.33 -14.17 5.67
N ALA A 21 -12.08 -15.06 6.61
CA ALA A 21 -13.09 -15.81 7.34
C ALA A 21 -12.89 -15.65 8.85
N ASN A 22 -13.91 -15.11 9.51
CA ASN A 22 -13.95 -14.97 10.97
C ASN A 22 -12.69 -14.31 11.57
N VAL A 23 -12.30 -13.15 11.04
CA VAL A 23 -11.11 -12.42 11.48
C VAL A 23 -11.46 -11.34 12.51
N SER A 24 -10.61 -11.20 13.53
CA SER A 24 -10.75 -10.17 14.56
C SER A 24 -9.42 -9.51 14.84
N PHE A 25 -9.35 -8.19 14.71
CA PHE A 25 -8.18 -7.39 15.08
C PHE A 25 -8.55 -5.91 15.22
N ALA A 26 -7.69 -5.15 15.92
CA ALA A 26 -7.85 -3.71 16.08
C ALA A 26 -6.52 -2.98 15.83
N ILE A 27 -6.56 -2.02 14.92
CA ILE A 27 -5.45 -1.11 14.60
C ILE A 27 -5.67 0.19 15.36
N GLN A 28 -4.66 0.63 16.11
CA GLN A 28 -4.70 1.82 16.95
C GLN A 28 -4.33 3.08 16.18
N THR A 29 -4.81 4.21 16.66
CA THR A 29 -4.48 5.53 16.08
C THR A 29 -2.97 5.76 16.09
N GLY A 30 -2.42 6.13 14.93
CA GLY A 30 -1.01 6.51 14.78
C GLY A 30 -0.06 5.34 14.57
N GLU A 31 -0.57 4.11 14.46
CA GLU A 31 0.26 2.95 14.11
C GLU A 31 0.60 2.95 12.61
N PHE A 32 1.85 2.60 12.31
CA PHE A 32 2.29 2.20 10.98
C PHE A 32 2.26 0.66 10.89
N ILE A 33 1.26 0.14 10.20
CA ILE A 33 1.04 -1.29 9.99
C ILE A 33 1.56 -1.74 8.62
N GLY A 34 2.45 -2.73 8.61
CA GLY A 34 2.79 -3.48 7.40
C GLY A 34 1.76 -4.57 7.12
N VAL A 35 1.08 -4.52 5.98
CA VAL A 35 0.10 -5.54 5.56
C VAL A 35 0.78 -6.53 4.62
N LEU A 36 1.02 -7.74 5.10
CA LEU A 36 1.78 -8.77 4.40
C LEU A 36 0.92 -9.99 4.08
N GLY A 37 1.42 -10.79 3.16
CA GLY A 37 0.79 -12.04 2.74
C GLY A 37 1.05 -12.33 1.26
N PRO A 38 0.88 -13.57 0.81
CA PRO A 38 1.09 -13.95 -0.58
C PRO A 38 0.16 -13.19 -1.54
N ASN A 39 0.47 -13.27 -2.84
CA ASN A 39 -0.42 -12.76 -3.87
C ASN A 39 -1.80 -13.44 -3.76
N GLY A 40 -2.86 -12.63 -3.78
CA GLY A 40 -4.23 -13.14 -3.58
C GLY A 40 -4.65 -13.37 -2.12
N ALA A 41 -3.79 -13.12 -1.12
CA ALA A 41 -4.14 -13.26 0.30
C ALA A 41 -5.26 -12.33 0.80
N GLY A 42 -5.65 -11.33 -0.01
CA GLY A 42 -6.76 -10.42 0.31
C GLY A 42 -6.36 -9.05 0.84
N LYS A 43 -5.10 -8.61 0.66
CA LYS A 43 -4.61 -7.27 1.08
C LYS A 43 -5.46 -6.14 0.50
N THR A 44 -5.57 -6.07 -0.83
CA THR A 44 -6.45 -5.13 -1.55
C THR A 44 -7.91 -5.29 -1.16
N THR A 45 -8.38 -6.53 -0.94
CA THR A 45 -9.78 -6.81 -0.57
C THR A 45 -10.11 -6.26 0.83
N LEU A 46 -9.20 -6.40 1.78
CA LEU A 46 -9.31 -5.80 3.10
C LEU A 46 -9.36 -4.28 2.99
N MET A 47 -8.46 -3.67 2.20
CA MET A 47 -8.46 -2.21 2.00
C MET A 47 -9.77 -1.71 1.36
N ARG A 48 -10.30 -2.42 0.35
CA ARG A 48 -11.63 -2.12 -0.23
C ARG A 48 -12.75 -2.20 0.80
N SER A 49 -12.65 -3.13 1.75
CA SER A 49 -13.63 -3.24 2.82
C SER A 49 -13.55 -2.05 3.79
N ILE A 50 -12.33 -1.64 4.15
CA ILE A 50 -12.06 -0.45 4.98
C ILE A 50 -12.54 0.84 4.27
N LEU A 51 -12.50 0.88 2.94
CA LEU A 51 -13.01 1.99 2.13
C LEU A 51 -14.54 1.99 1.96
N GLY A 52 -15.26 1.02 2.54
CA GLY A 52 -16.70 0.88 2.36
C GLY A 52 -17.13 0.43 0.96
N LEU A 53 -16.19 -0.04 0.13
CA LEU A 53 -16.46 -0.56 -1.22
C LEU A 53 -16.88 -2.03 -1.20
N LEU A 54 -16.54 -2.75 -0.14
CA LEU A 54 -16.86 -4.17 0.02
C LEU A 54 -17.28 -4.45 1.48
N PRO A 55 -18.57 -4.44 1.81
CA PRO A 55 -19.02 -4.71 3.17
C PRO A 55 -18.71 -6.16 3.59
N PRO A 56 -18.46 -6.42 4.89
CA PRO A 56 -18.33 -7.78 5.39
C PRO A 56 -19.64 -8.56 5.20
N SER A 57 -19.53 -9.83 4.82
CA SER A 57 -20.66 -10.76 4.70
C SER A 57 -21.17 -11.32 6.03
N ALA A 58 -20.35 -11.26 7.08
CA ALA A 58 -20.69 -11.61 8.46
C ALA A 58 -19.73 -10.87 9.42
N GLY A 59 -20.10 -10.78 10.70
CA GLY A 59 -19.35 -10.02 11.71
C GLY A 59 -19.44 -8.52 11.47
N THR A 60 -18.52 -7.76 12.07
CA THR A 60 -18.51 -6.30 11.95
C THR A 60 -17.14 -5.75 11.55
N LEU A 61 -17.16 -4.70 10.74
CA LEU A 61 -16.00 -3.89 10.39
C LEU A 61 -16.36 -2.43 10.74
N ARG A 62 -15.51 -1.79 11.54
CA ARG A 62 -15.64 -0.38 11.91
C ARG A 62 -14.38 0.39 11.53
N VAL A 63 -14.58 1.60 11.03
CA VAL A 63 -13.52 2.57 10.79
C VAL A 63 -13.90 3.84 11.54
N PHE A 64 -13.03 4.32 12.43
CA PHE A 64 -13.33 5.38 13.39
C PHE A 64 -14.62 5.14 14.20
N GLY A 65 -14.88 3.88 14.57
CA GLY A 65 -16.04 3.47 15.37
C GLY A 65 -17.36 3.34 14.61
N ARG A 66 -17.41 3.70 13.32
CA ARG A 66 -18.61 3.63 12.46
C ARG A 66 -18.44 2.61 11.34
N THR A 67 -19.55 2.20 10.73
CA THR A 67 -19.51 1.38 9.51
C THR A 67 -18.79 2.17 8.40
N PRO A 68 -17.88 1.55 7.63
CA PRO A 68 -17.21 2.21 6.53
C PRO A 68 -18.19 2.66 5.44
N GLU A 69 -17.97 3.86 4.91
CA GLU A 69 -18.75 4.44 3.82
C GLU A 69 -17.83 4.82 2.67
N CYS A 70 -18.29 4.57 1.44
CA CYS A 70 -17.57 4.98 0.24
C CYS A 70 -17.42 6.51 0.20
N GLY A 71 -16.22 7.00 -0.11
CA GLY A 71 -15.93 8.43 -0.21
C GLY A 71 -15.62 9.12 1.13
N ASP A 72 -15.34 8.37 2.20
CA ASP A 72 -14.90 8.93 3.47
C ASP A 72 -13.57 9.69 3.32
N ARG A 73 -13.66 11.02 3.34
CA ARG A 73 -12.52 11.94 3.20
C ARG A 73 -11.51 11.85 4.35
N THR A 74 -11.83 11.14 5.44
CA THR A 74 -10.88 10.87 6.52
C THR A 74 -9.90 9.75 6.17
N ILE A 75 -10.12 9.05 5.04
CA ILE A 75 -9.27 7.97 4.53
C ILE A 75 -8.57 8.43 3.25
N GLY A 76 -7.24 8.46 3.29
CA GLY A 76 -6.39 8.59 2.10
C GLY A 76 -6.15 7.22 1.51
N TYR A 77 -6.22 7.08 0.19
CA TYR A 77 -5.99 5.81 -0.49
C TYR A 77 -5.09 5.97 -1.70
N LEU A 78 -4.05 5.15 -1.75
CA LEU A 78 -3.21 4.95 -2.91
C LEU A 78 -3.44 3.53 -3.44
N PRO A 79 -4.17 3.35 -4.56
CA PRO A 79 -4.40 2.03 -5.13
C PRO A 79 -3.13 1.46 -5.76
N GLN A 80 -3.10 0.13 -5.94
CA GLN A 80 -2.09 -0.54 -6.74
C GLN A 80 -2.20 -0.09 -8.21
N LEU A 81 -1.36 0.88 -8.63
CA LEU A 81 -1.24 1.28 -10.03
C LEU A 81 -0.33 0.28 -10.77
N ARG A 82 -0.93 -0.69 -11.47
CA ARG A 82 -0.20 -1.59 -12.37
C ARG A 82 0.24 -0.93 -13.67
N THR A 83 -0.44 0.15 -14.04
CA THR A 83 -0.08 0.97 -15.20
C THR A 83 0.65 2.20 -14.69
N VAL A 84 1.85 2.44 -15.22
CA VAL A 84 2.52 3.73 -15.07
C VAL A 84 1.51 4.81 -15.45
N LEU A 85 1.36 5.85 -14.62
CA LEU A 85 0.56 7.02 -14.97
C LEU A 85 0.83 7.36 -16.44
N PRO A 86 -0.19 7.43 -17.31
CA PRO A 86 0.03 7.66 -18.73
C PRO A 86 0.88 8.92 -18.92
N ASP A 87 1.64 9.00 -20.01
CA ASP A 87 2.46 10.17 -20.37
C ASP A 87 1.56 11.37 -20.68
N LEU A 88 0.99 11.91 -19.61
CA LEU A 88 0.10 13.05 -19.60
C LEU A 88 0.96 14.29 -19.46
N ARG A 89 0.71 15.26 -20.34
CA ARG A 89 1.24 16.63 -20.21
C ARG A 89 0.44 17.44 -19.20
N VAL A 90 0.16 16.82 -18.05
CA VAL A 90 -0.51 17.43 -16.91
C VAL A 90 0.58 17.77 -15.90
N ARG A 91 0.56 18.98 -15.32
CA ARG A 91 1.53 19.36 -14.30
C ARG A 91 1.22 18.64 -12.99
N GLY A 92 2.22 18.36 -12.17
CA GLY A 92 2.02 17.71 -10.87
C GLY A 92 0.98 18.40 -9.98
N LEU A 93 0.96 19.74 -9.98
CA LEU A 93 0.00 20.53 -9.22
C LEU A 93 -1.44 20.39 -9.75
N ASP A 94 -1.62 20.31 -11.07
CA ASP A 94 -2.93 20.09 -11.68
C ASP A 94 -3.42 18.65 -11.41
N PHE A 95 -2.50 17.68 -11.44
CA PHE A 95 -2.78 16.28 -11.10
C PHE A 95 -3.27 16.12 -9.66
N ILE A 96 -2.57 16.71 -8.68
CA ILE A 96 -3.00 16.68 -7.28
C ILE A 96 -4.28 17.49 -7.09
N GLY A 97 -4.38 18.66 -7.71
CA GLY A 97 -5.56 19.52 -7.64
C GLY A 97 -6.83 18.86 -8.16
N SER A 98 -6.72 17.92 -9.11
CA SER A 98 -7.87 17.14 -9.60
C SER A 98 -8.53 16.30 -8.50
N SER A 99 -7.78 15.87 -7.48
CA SER A 99 -8.28 15.03 -6.39
C SER A 99 -9.10 15.79 -5.34
N LEU A 100 -8.98 17.13 -5.31
CA LEU A 100 -9.76 17.98 -4.41
C LEU A 100 -11.23 18.10 -4.84
N ASN A 101 -11.50 17.90 -6.13
CA ASN A 101 -12.80 18.22 -6.76
C ASN A 101 -13.47 16.99 -7.38
N GLY A 102 -13.31 15.80 -6.78
CA GLY A 102 -13.75 14.50 -7.34
C GLY A 102 -15.23 14.36 -7.75
N GLU A 103 -16.07 15.36 -7.52
CA GLU A 103 -17.49 15.42 -7.90
C GLU A 103 -17.79 16.40 -9.05
N ARG A 104 -16.84 17.26 -9.45
CA ARG A 104 -17.04 18.27 -10.50
C ARG A 104 -16.27 17.93 -11.77
N TRP A 105 -16.99 17.76 -12.86
CA TRP A 105 -16.42 17.66 -14.21
C TRP A 105 -15.84 19.02 -14.63
N GLY A 106 -14.52 19.11 -14.82
CA GLY A 106 -13.82 20.31 -15.30
C GLY A 106 -12.40 20.45 -14.73
N LEU A 107 -11.63 21.41 -15.25
CA LEU A 107 -10.36 21.79 -14.62
C LEU A 107 -10.64 22.41 -13.23
N PRO A 108 -9.94 21.99 -12.17
CA PRO A 108 -10.20 22.48 -10.83
C PRO A 108 -9.91 23.99 -10.77
N GLN A 109 -10.90 24.79 -10.39
CA GLN A 109 -10.64 26.16 -9.92
C GLN A 109 -10.04 26.06 -8.52
N LEU A 110 -8.71 26.03 -8.46
CA LEU A 110 -7.98 25.98 -7.20
C LEU A 110 -8.11 27.34 -6.49
N SER A 111 -8.69 27.32 -5.30
CA SER A 111 -8.62 28.48 -4.40
C SER A 111 -7.19 28.69 -3.90
N ARG A 112 -6.89 29.87 -3.35
CA ARG A 112 -5.60 30.09 -2.67
C ARG A 112 -5.36 29.12 -1.51
N GLN A 113 -6.44 28.68 -0.86
CA GLN A 113 -6.37 27.68 0.21
C GLN A 113 -5.99 26.31 -0.33
N ASP A 114 -6.55 25.91 -1.48
CA ASP A 114 -6.23 24.64 -2.15
C ASP A 114 -4.77 24.61 -2.59
N ALA A 115 -4.28 25.69 -3.19
CA ALA A 115 -2.88 25.83 -3.57
C ALA A 115 -1.94 25.68 -2.36
N GLY A 116 -2.26 26.32 -1.24
CA GLY A 116 -1.49 26.18 0.00
C GLY A 116 -1.50 24.75 0.57
N MET A 117 -2.64 24.04 0.48
CA MET A 117 -2.72 22.64 0.90
C MET A 117 -1.91 21.71 0.00
N ILE A 118 -1.94 21.94 -1.32
CA ILE A 118 -1.13 21.19 -2.29
C ILE A 118 0.35 21.39 -2.01
N GLU A 119 0.80 22.64 -1.82
CA GLU A 119 2.21 22.93 -1.49
C GLU A 119 2.65 22.24 -0.20
N GLN A 120 1.86 22.34 0.88
CA GLN A 120 2.17 21.65 2.15
C GLN A 120 2.26 20.13 2.01
N THR A 121 1.45 19.56 1.13
CA THR A 121 1.41 18.11 0.91
C THR A 121 2.58 17.66 0.04
N LEU A 122 2.94 18.45 -0.98
CA LEU A 122 4.14 18.26 -1.78
C LEU A 122 5.41 18.38 -0.94
N ASP A 123 5.48 19.38 -0.05
CA ASP A 123 6.60 19.56 0.87
C ASP A 123 6.75 18.33 1.79
N ALA A 124 5.65 17.82 2.34
CA ALA A 124 5.67 16.66 3.25
C ALA A 124 6.16 15.35 2.60
N VAL A 125 6.04 15.23 1.27
CA VAL A 125 6.58 14.08 0.55
C VAL A 125 7.89 14.37 -0.18
N GLY A 126 8.45 15.59 -0.07
CA GLY A 126 9.66 15.98 -0.78
C GLY A 126 9.48 16.02 -2.31
N ALA A 127 8.37 16.61 -2.77
CA ALA A 127 8.01 16.72 -4.18
C ALA A 127 7.69 18.16 -4.63
N ARG A 128 8.11 19.18 -3.87
CA ARG A 128 7.80 20.59 -4.18
C ARG A 128 8.25 20.99 -5.58
N GLU A 129 9.43 20.51 -5.99
CA GLU A 129 10.02 20.73 -7.31
C GLU A 129 9.22 20.09 -8.46
N LEU A 130 8.36 19.12 -8.16
CA LEU A 130 7.54 18.41 -9.13
C LEU A 130 6.24 19.14 -9.46
N ALA A 131 5.85 20.15 -8.67
CA ALA A 131 4.58 20.87 -8.82
C ALA A 131 4.32 21.37 -10.25
N ASN A 132 5.33 21.97 -10.88
CA ASN A 132 5.21 22.60 -12.19
C ASN A 132 5.71 21.72 -13.35
N ARG A 133 6.25 20.54 -13.05
CA ARG A 133 6.75 19.62 -14.08
C ARG A 133 5.60 18.78 -14.65
N PRO A 134 5.59 18.50 -15.96
CA PRO A 134 4.68 17.53 -16.55
C PRO A 134 4.95 16.11 -16.01
N LEU A 135 3.89 15.32 -15.83
CA LEU A 135 4.00 13.91 -15.42
C LEU A 135 4.87 13.08 -16.39
N SER A 136 4.78 13.38 -17.70
CA SER A 136 5.61 12.73 -18.73
C SER A 136 7.12 12.84 -18.47
N ASP A 137 7.55 13.92 -17.83
CA ASP A 137 8.97 14.23 -17.65
C ASP A 137 9.51 13.70 -16.31
N MET A 138 8.68 13.02 -15.53
CA MET A 138 9.01 12.51 -14.20
C MET A 138 9.41 11.03 -14.26
N SER A 139 10.42 10.67 -13.47
CA SER A 139 10.78 9.28 -13.17
C SER A 139 9.69 8.56 -12.38
N GLY A 140 9.75 7.22 -12.32
CA GLY A 140 8.80 6.41 -11.54
C GLY A 140 8.74 6.81 -10.05
N GLY A 141 9.90 7.06 -9.43
CA GLY A 141 9.97 7.52 -8.03
C GLY A 141 9.36 8.91 -7.81
N GLU A 142 9.57 9.85 -8.75
CA GLU A 142 8.95 11.18 -8.70
C GLU A 142 7.42 11.09 -8.86
N ARG A 143 6.94 10.29 -9.81
CA ARG A 143 5.50 10.00 -10.00
C ARG A 143 4.91 9.38 -8.74
N GLN A 144 5.64 8.47 -8.08
CA GLN A 144 5.18 7.86 -6.83
C GLN A 144 5.07 8.87 -5.68
N ARG A 145 6.03 9.80 -5.55
CA ARG A 145 5.90 10.89 -4.57
C ARG A 145 4.67 11.75 -4.83
N LEU A 146 4.35 12.07 -6.09
CA LEU A 146 3.11 12.78 -6.42
C LEU A 146 1.85 11.98 -6.05
N LEU A 147 1.83 10.67 -6.29
CA LEU A 147 0.72 9.81 -5.90
C LEU A 147 0.56 9.74 -4.36
N LEU A 148 1.67 9.69 -3.62
CA LEU A 148 1.66 9.80 -2.15
C LEU A 148 1.16 11.17 -1.69
N ALA A 149 1.56 12.26 -2.35
CA ALA A 149 0.99 13.58 -2.05
C ALA A 149 -0.52 13.60 -2.31
N GLN A 150 -0.97 13.03 -3.43
CA GLN A 150 -2.39 12.96 -3.77
C GLN A 150 -3.21 12.23 -2.70
N SER A 151 -2.72 11.11 -2.18
CA SER A 151 -3.42 10.34 -1.14
C SER A 151 -3.43 11.02 0.23
N LEU A 152 -2.57 12.02 0.46
CA LEU A 152 -2.52 12.84 1.67
C LEU A 152 -3.38 14.11 1.60
N MET A 153 -3.99 14.40 0.45
CA MET A 153 -4.89 15.53 0.30
C MET A 153 -6.12 15.39 1.22
N GLY A 154 -6.63 16.52 1.72
CA GLY A 154 -7.79 16.53 2.61
C GLY A 154 -7.49 16.18 4.08
N ASN A 155 -6.22 16.05 4.46
CA ASN A 155 -5.76 15.73 5.82
C ASN A 155 -6.38 14.42 6.37
N PRO A 156 -6.12 13.28 5.72
CA PRO A 156 -6.66 12.00 6.17
C PRO A 156 -6.10 11.63 7.54
N LYS A 157 -6.86 10.84 8.30
CA LYS A 157 -6.46 10.26 9.59
C LYS A 157 -6.01 8.80 9.45
N LEU A 158 -6.42 8.14 8.36
CA LEU A 158 -6.04 6.80 7.97
C LEU A 158 -5.52 6.85 6.53
N LEU A 159 -4.33 6.31 6.29
CA LEU A 159 -3.73 6.22 4.97
C LEU A 159 -3.57 4.74 4.59
N LEU A 160 -4.19 4.35 3.48
CA LEU A 160 -4.13 3.02 2.91
C LEU A 160 -3.25 3.06 1.66
N LEU A 161 -2.15 2.32 1.67
CA LEU A 161 -1.19 2.27 0.56
C LEU A 161 -1.13 0.84 0.02
N ASP A 162 -1.69 0.62 -1.16
CA ASP A 162 -1.76 -0.71 -1.77
C ASP A 162 -0.59 -0.95 -2.75
N GLU A 163 0.41 -1.69 -2.30
CA GLU A 163 1.67 -1.97 -3.00
C GLU A 163 2.34 -0.72 -3.58
N PRO A 164 2.58 0.31 -2.74
CA PRO A 164 3.10 1.61 -3.18
C PRO A 164 4.57 1.56 -3.64
N LEU A 165 5.22 0.39 -3.54
CA LEU A 165 6.62 0.18 -3.89
C LEU A 165 6.80 -0.52 -5.23
N ILE A 166 5.70 -0.92 -5.86
CA ILE A 166 5.74 -1.62 -7.13
C ILE A 166 6.43 -0.73 -8.17
N SER A 167 7.30 -1.33 -8.99
CA SER A 167 8.06 -0.63 -10.04
C SER A 167 9.11 0.38 -9.56
N LEU A 168 9.45 0.42 -8.26
CA LEU A 168 10.58 1.20 -7.74
C LEU A 168 11.81 0.32 -7.51
N ASP A 169 13.00 0.88 -7.76
CA ASP A 169 14.25 0.28 -7.29
C ASP A 169 14.41 0.41 -5.76
N ALA A 170 15.29 -0.40 -5.18
CA ALA A 170 15.49 -0.48 -3.73
C ALA A 170 15.77 0.88 -3.06
N ARG A 171 16.52 1.78 -3.72
CA ARG A 171 16.83 3.11 -3.18
C ARG A 171 15.58 3.97 -3.13
N HIS A 172 14.77 3.97 -4.19
CA HIS A 172 13.52 4.72 -4.20
C HIS A 172 12.46 4.13 -3.26
N GLN A 173 12.47 2.81 -3.05
CA GLN A 173 11.62 2.17 -2.04
C GLN A 173 11.94 2.67 -0.63
N GLU A 174 13.21 2.69 -0.25
CA GLU A 174 13.66 3.18 1.05
C GLU A 174 13.25 4.66 1.26
N VAL A 175 13.43 5.49 0.22
CA VAL A 175 12.99 6.90 0.26
C VAL A 175 11.48 7.01 0.47
N ALA A 176 10.67 6.23 -0.25
CA ALA A 176 9.22 6.24 -0.12
C ALA A 176 8.76 5.79 1.28
N ILE A 177 9.34 4.72 1.82
CA ILE A 177 9.06 4.22 3.16
C ILE A 177 9.39 5.28 4.22
N ASN A 178 10.56 5.92 4.11
CA ASN A 178 10.99 6.95 5.04
C ASN A 178 10.07 8.18 4.99
N VAL A 179 9.62 8.60 3.80
CA VAL A 179 8.62 9.66 3.63
C VAL A 179 7.33 9.29 4.36
N VAL A 180 6.77 8.10 4.10
CA VAL A 180 5.52 7.66 4.74
C VAL A 180 5.68 7.57 6.25
N LYS A 181 6.80 7.05 6.74
CA LYS A 181 7.13 6.98 8.17
C LYS A 181 7.17 8.36 8.81
N GLN A 182 7.78 9.34 8.14
CA GLN A 182 7.86 10.71 8.65
C GLN A 182 6.47 11.33 8.70
N VAL A 183 5.68 11.21 7.63
CA VAL A 183 4.31 11.71 7.57
C VAL A 183 3.43 11.07 8.65
N CYS A 184 3.56 9.76 8.86
CA CYS A 184 2.87 9.01 9.93
C CYS A 184 3.12 9.64 11.31
N ARG A 185 4.40 9.91 11.62
CA ARG A 185 4.83 10.45 12.91
C ARG A 185 4.45 11.91 13.10
N GLU A 186 4.75 12.76 12.13
CA GLU A 186 4.53 14.21 12.23
C GLU A 186 3.04 14.56 12.25
N ARG A 187 2.25 13.91 11.40
CA ARG A 187 0.80 14.18 11.28
C ARG A 187 -0.05 13.30 12.19
N LYS A 188 0.55 12.34 12.90
CA LYS A 188 -0.14 11.35 13.75
C LYS A 188 -1.25 10.60 13.00
N ILE A 189 -1.01 10.29 11.72
CA ILE A 189 -1.93 9.51 10.90
C ILE A 189 -1.67 8.02 11.11
N THR A 190 -2.69 7.20 10.92
CA THR A 190 -2.56 5.73 10.93
C THR A 190 -2.26 5.27 9.51
N VAL A 191 -1.32 4.34 9.32
CA VAL A 191 -0.91 3.86 8.00
C VAL A 191 -1.11 2.35 7.91
N LEU A 192 -1.76 1.88 6.85
CA LEU A 192 -1.70 0.48 6.41
C LEU A 192 -0.96 0.44 5.08
N PHE A 193 0.20 -0.20 5.08
CA PHE A 193 1.10 -0.26 3.93
C PHE A 193 1.20 -1.71 3.47
N SER A 194 0.58 -2.05 2.35
CA SER A 194 0.71 -3.40 1.82
C SER A 194 2.05 -3.56 1.09
N ALA A 195 2.72 -4.67 1.39
CA ALA A 195 3.96 -5.06 0.75
C ALA A 195 4.00 -6.58 0.58
N HIS A 196 4.84 -7.03 -0.33
CA HIS A 196 5.14 -8.45 -0.52
C HIS A 196 6.30 -8.89 0.38
N GLU A 197 7.23 -7.98 0.70
CA GLU A 197 8.43 -8.27 1.47
C GLU A 197 8.45 -7.53 2.81
N LEU A 198 8.63 -8.28 3.90
CA LEU A 198 8.72 -7.72 5.25
C LEU A 198 10.02 -6.92 5.47
N ASN A 199 11.14 -7.39 4.91
CA ASN A 199 12.47 -6.87 5.22
C ASN A 199 12.61 -5.37 4.93
N GLN A 200 11.93 -4.89 3.89
CA GLN A 200 11.91 -3.47 3.53
C GLN A 200 11.24 -2.61 4.61
N LEU A 201 10.31 -3.20 5.38
CA LEU A 201 9.46 -2.49 6.35
C LEU A 201 9.94 -2.62 7.81
N LEU A 202 10.84 -3.55 8.14
CA LEU A 202 11.25 -3.87 9.52
C LEU A 202 11.66 -2.65 10.36
N GLY A 203 12.30 -1.65 9.75
CA GLY A 203 12.73 -0.43 10.43
C GLY A 203 11.68 0.67 10.52
N ALA A 204 10.51 0.50 9.91
CA ALA A 204 9.50 1.56 9.73
C ALA A 204 8.17 1.27 10.43
N ILE A 205 7.75 0.01 10.46
CA ILE A 205 6.44 -0.40 10.99
C ILE A 205 6.46 -0.61 12.50
N ASP A 206 5.31 -0.38 13.13
CA ASP A 206 5.09 -0.69 14.54
C ASP A 206 4.62 -2.14 14.72
N ARG A 207 3.77 -2.62 13.80
CA ARG A 207 3.16 -3.96 13.82
C ARG A 207 2.97 -4.50 12.40
N VAL A 208 2.81 -5.81 12.29
CA VAL A 208 2.52 -6.53 11.05
C VAL A 208 1.12 -7.11 11.11
N LEU A 209 0.34 -6.86 10.06
CA LEU A 209 -0.88 -7.58 9.75
C LEU A 209 -0.58 -8.61 8.66
N TYR A 210 -0.54 -9.88 9.02
CA TYR A 210 -0.28 -10.96 8.08
C TYR A 210 -1.57 -11.64 7.65
N LEU A 211 -1.80 -11.71 6.34
CA LEU A 211 -2.97 -12.35 5.73
C LEU A 211 -2.55 -13.65 5.02
N GLY A 212 -3.32 -14.72 5.18
CA GLY A 212 -3.07 -16.00 4.53
C GLY A 212 -4.14 -17.03 4.85
N ASN A 213 -4.49 -17.89 3.88
CA ASN A 213 -5.49 -18.95 4.03
C ASN A 213 -6.80 -18.52 4.70
N GLY A 214 -7.32 -17.36 4.32
CA GLY A 214 -8.56 -16.82 4.89
C GLY A 214 -8.44 -16.29 6.32
N GLN A 215 -7.24 -16.25 6.88
CA GLN A 215 -6.96 -15.79 8.24
C GLN A 215 -6.16 -14.49 8.22
N ALA A 216 -6.20 -13.78 9.35
CA ALA A 216 -5.45 -12.57 9.59
C ALA A 216 -4.87 -12.61 11.00
N VAL A 217 -3.61 -12.22 11.16
CA VAL A 217 -2.95 -12.09 12.47
C VAL A 217 -2.26 -10.73 12.55
N LEU A 218 -2.54 -9.98 13.61
CA LEU A 218 -1.99 -8.65 13.86
C LEU A 218 -1.17 -8.66 15.15
N GLY A 219 0.09 -8.25 15.09
CA GLY A 219 1.00 -8.23 16.25
C GLY A 219 2.34 -7.59 15.89
N THR A 220 3.30 -7.63 16.79
CA THR A 220 4.67 -7.22 16.47
C THR A 220 5.32 -8.18 15.46
N VAL A 221 6.44 -7.78 14.87
CA VAL A 221 7.22 -8.65 13.99
C VAL A 221 7.62 -9.94 14.71
N GLU A 222 7.98 -9.85 15.98
CA GLU A 222 8.41 -10.97 16.82
C GLU A 222 7.25 -11.93 17.14
N GLU A 223 6.04 -11.40 17.33
CA GLU A 223 4.85 -12.19 17.62
C GLU A 223 4.32 -12.93 16.37
N VAL A 224 4.30 -12.24 15.23
CA VAL A 224 3.64 -12.72 14.01
C VAL A 224 4.57 -13.51 13.11
N VAL A 225 5.83 -13.09 13.01
CA VAL A 225 6.79 -13.64 12.02
C VAL A 225 7.59 -14.76 12.67
N THR A 226 6.86 -15.83 12.96
CA THR A 226 7.35 -17.06 13.59
C THR A 226 6.94 -18.27 12.76
N ALA A 227 7.74 -19.33 12.80
CA ALA A 227 7.47 -20.57 12.07
C ALA A 227 6.05 -21.13 12.33
N PRO A 228 5.55 -21.23 13.59
CA PRO A 228 4.21 -21.76 13.84
C PRO A 228 3.09 -20.90 13.24
N VAL A 229 3.20 -19.57 13.37
CA VAL A 229 2.16 -18.65 12.88
C VAL A 229 2.14 -18.64 11.35
N LEU A 230 3.31 -18.48 10.72
CA LEU A 230 3.38 -18.48 9.26
C LEU A 230 3.02 -19.83 8.67
N SER A 231 3.42 -20.95 9.29
CA SER A 231 3.03 -22.28 8.80
C SER A 231 1.52 -22.46 8.74
N LYS A 232 0.80 -21.95 9.75
CA LYS A 232 -0.66 -21.94 9.76
C LYS A 232 -1.26 -21.05 8.66
N LEU A 233 -0.71 -19.85 8.47
CA LEU A 233 -1.19 -18.89 7.48
C LEU A 233 -0.92 -19.32 6.03
N TYR A 234 0.17 -20.03 5.79
CA TYR A 234 0.53 -20.58 4.47
C TYR A 234 -0.05 -21.98 4.24
N GLY A 235 -0.33 -22.75 5.30
CA GLY A 235 -0.83 -24.12 5.19
C GLY A 235 0.26 -25.12 4.79
N THR A 236 1.53 -24.77 5.01
CA THR A 236 2.71 -25.60 4.76
C THR A 236 3.73 -25.37 5.88
N GLU A 237 4.74 -26.23 5.99
CA GLU A 237 5.83 -26.04 6.94
C GLU A 237 6.72 -24.87 6.50
N ILE A 238 6.78 -23.84 7.36
CA ILE A 238 7.57 -22.64 7.15
C ILE A 238 8.70 -22.59 8.18
N GLU A 239 9.91 -22.42 7.68
CA GLU A 239 11.09 -22.10 8.47
C GLU A 239 11.33 -20.58 8.44
N VAL A 240 11.65 -20.00 9.61
CA VAL A 240 11.97 -18.58 9.74
C VAL A 240 13.39 -18.44 10.27
N VAL A 241 14.29 -17.92 9.45
CA VAL A 241 15.69 -17.70 9.80
C VAL A 241 15.95 -16.20 9.93
N ARG A 242 16.63 -15.80 11.01
CA ARG A 242 16.99 -14.40 11.27
C ARG A 242 18.51 -14.26 11.17
N ALA A 243 18.99 -13.51 10.19
CA ALA A 243 20.42 -13.33 9.94
C ALA A 243 20.71 -11.93 9.39
N GLY A 244 21.75 -11.27 9.93
CA GLY A 244 22.19 -9.96 9.43
C GLY A 244 21.15 -8.84 9.55
N GLY A 245 20.19 -8.94 10.47
CA GLY A 245 19.07 -7.98 10.58
C GLY A 245 17.92 -8.24 9.60
N HIS A 246 18.00 -9.30 8.80
CA HIS A 246 16.96 -9.73 7.87
C HIS A 246 16.23 -10.97 8.39
N ILE A 247 15.00 -11.13 7.94
CA ILE A 247 14.16 -12.31 8.18
C ILE A 247 13.98 -13.02 6.84
N PHE A 248 14.33 -14.29 6.80
CA PHE A 248 14.16 -15.17 5.65
C PHE A 248 13.04 -16.16 5.98
N VAL A 249 12.06 -16.26 5.09
CA VAL A 249 10.89 -17.15 5.25
C VAL A 249 10.98 -18.20 4.15
N MET A 250 11.21 -19.46 4.54
CA MET A 250 11.40 -20.56 3.61
C MET A 250 10.31 -21.60 3.78
N SER A 251 9.81 -22.15 2.67
CA SER A 251 8.88 -23.28 2.68
C SER A 251 9.63 -24.56 2.32
N HIS A 252 9.52 -25.60 3.14
CA HIS A 252 10.05 -26.93 2.79
C HIS A 252 9.17 -27.55 1.69
N GLY A 253 9.50 -27.29 0.42
CA GLY A 253 8.82 -27.90 -0.74
C GLY A 253 8.66 -27.03 -1.98
N SER A 254 9.07 -25.76 -1.97
CA SER A 254 9.25 -24.90 -3.14
C SER A 254 9.78 -23.56 -2.65
N ASP A 255 10.78 -23.01 -3.34
CA ASP A 255 11.27 -21.65 -3.09
C ASP A 255 10.12 -20.64 -3.29
N VAL A 256 9.46 -20.23 -2.19
CA VAL A 256 8.42 -19.19 -2.24
C VAL A 256 9.05 -17.79 -2.46
N GLU A 257 10.38 -17.65 -2.44
CA GLU A 257 11.08 -16.38 -2.66
C GLU A 257 12.10 -16.39 -3.83
N ARG A 258 12.03 -17.34 -4.79
CA ARG A 258 12.91 -17.31 -6.00
C ARG A 258 12.20 -17.21 -7.35
N ALA A 259 10.87 -17.21 -7.41
CA ALA A 259 10.16 -17.29 -8.69
C ALA A 259 10.01 -15.96 -9.46
N ASP A 260 10.24 -14.80 -8.84
CA ASP A 260 10.00 -13.48 -9.48
C ASP A 260 11.28 -12.76 -9.97
N HIS A 261 12.44 -13.42 -9.94
CA HIS A 261 13.67 -12.96 -10.59
C HIS A 261 14.01 -13.79 -11.84
N MET A 262 13.08 -13.87 -12.79
CA MET A 262 13.43 -14.14 -14.18
C MET A 262 13.07 -12.93 -15.03
N HIS A 263 14.11 -12.16 -15.34
CA HIS A 263 14.09 -11.16 -16.38
C HIS A 263 13.58 -11.79 -17.69
N ASP A 264 12.50 -11.23 -18.23
CA ASP A 264 12.16 -11.32 -19.65
C ASP A 264 13.29 -10.67 -20.47
N HIS A 265 14.32 -11.43 -20.79
CA HIS A 265 15.16 -11.20 -21.95
C HIS A 265 14.72 -12.17 -23.05
N ALA A 266 13.60 -11.84 -23.70
CA ALA A 266 13.20 -12.46 -24.95
C ALA A 266 13.29 -11.43 -26.09
N GLY A 267 14.35 -11.59 -26.89
CA GLY A 267 14.25 -11.44 -28.35
C GLY A 267 14.53 -10.06 -28.96
N HIS A 268 15.79 -9.84 -29.37
CA HIS A 268 16.08 -9.25 -30.68
C HIS A 268 17.40 -9.83 -31.20
N ASP A 269 17.29 -10.98 -31.86
CA ASP A 269 18.37 -11.56 -32.66
C ASP A 269 18.23 -11.02 -34.09
N HIS A 270 19.11 -10.10 -34.48
CA HIS A 270 19.22 -9.62 -35.86
C HIS A 270 20.20 -10.51 -36.61
N GLY A 271 19.64 -11.51 -37.31
CA GLY A 271 20.38 -12.29 -38.30
C GLY A 271 20.80 -11.43 -39.48
N HIS A 272 22.10 -11.12 -39.56
CA HIS A 272 22.75 -10.65 -40.79
C HIS A 272 23.02 -11.85 -41.70
N GLY A 273 22.12 -12.07 -42.66
CA GLY A 273 22.35 -12.93 -43.82
C GLY A 273 22.97 -12.12 -44.96
N HIS A 274 24.25 -12.36 -45.23
CA HIS A 274 24.90 -11.96 -46.48
C HIS A 274 24.33 -12.77 -47.65
N HIS A 275 23.91 -12.09 -48.71
CA HIS A 275 23.89 -12.66 -50.07
C HIS A 275 24.19 -11.56 -51.10
N HIS A 276 25.30 -11.79 -51.80
CA HIS A 276 25.80 -11.22 -53.06
C HIS A 276 26.07 -9.71 -53.18
#